data_AF-A0A7J8Q7U3-F1
#
_entry.id   AF-A0A7J8Q7U3-F1
#
_cell.length_a   1.000
_cell.length_b   1.000
_cell.length_c   1.000
_cell.angle_alpha   90.00
_cell.angle_beta   90.00
_cell.angle_gamma   90.00
#
_symmetry.space_group_name_H-M   'P 1'
#
loop_
_entity.id
_entity.type
_entity.pdbx_description
1 polymer ?
#
loop_
_entity_poly.entity_id
_entity_poly.type
_entity_poly.pdbx_seq_one_letter_code
_entity_poly.pdbx_strand_id
1 'polypeptide(L)'
;MHGFGVYHFANGHCYEGSWHEGRKQGYGMYTFRSGDTRCGEWDSGTLKTPLPQLTDAVLRAVEVFFFKTHAARRTAVNAVHLRRVDDQVKKAVLAANRAATAARVAAVRAVQNQMDAKFCDIDV
;
A
#
# COMPACT_ATOMS: atom_id res chain seq x y z
N MET A 1 32.16 -20.12 -12.34
CA MET A 1 31.38 -18.90 -12.05
C MET A 1 29.96 -19.33 -11.69
N HIS A 2 29.45 -18.88 -10.55
CA HIS A 2 28.09 -19.18 -10.09
C HIS A 2 27.41 -17.88 -9.64
N GLY A 3 26.08 -17.83 -9.73
CA GLY A 3 25.28 -16.67 -9.32
C GLY A 3 24.78 -15.82 -10.47
N PHE A 4 24.16 -14.68 -10.18
CA PHE A 4 23.64 -13.77 -11.21
C PHE A 4 24.74 -12.81 -11.68
N GLY A 5 24.80 -12.54 -12.98
CA GLY A 5 25.77 -11.60 -13.52
C GLY A 5 25.56 -11.27 -15.00
N VAL A 6 26.23 -10.18 -15.40
CA VAL A 6 26.27 -9.70 -16.78
C VAL A 6 27.62 -10.05 -17.40
N TYR A 7 27.60 -10.68 -18.57
CA TYR A 7 28.78 -11.00 -19.34
C TYR A 7 28.71 -10.37 -20.73
N HIS A 8 29.71 -9.55 -21.03
CA HIS A 8 29.91 -8.96 -22.34
C HIS A 8 30.84 -9.84 -23.16
N PHE A 9 30.35 -10.32 -24.30
CA PHE A 9 31.12 -11.12 -25.24
C PHE A 9 31.97 -10.21 -26.15
N ALA A 10 33.14 -10.68 -26.57
CA ALA A 10 34.03 -9.95 -27.47
C ALA A 10 33.39 -9.64 -28.84
N ASN A 11 32.37 -10.41 -29.25
CA ASN A 11 31.59 -10.17 -30.47
C ASN A 11 30.51 -9.08 -30.32
N GLY A 12 30.43 -8.43 -29.16
CA GLY A 12 29.44 -7.39 -28.86
C GLY A 12 28.07 -7.93 -28.44
N HIS A 13 27.94 -9.23 -28.16
CA HIS A 13 26.76 -9.77 -27.49
C HIS A 13 26.84 -9.54 -25.99
N CYS A 14 25.70 -9.61 -25.31
CA CYS A 14 25.60 -9.53 -23.86
C CYS A 14 24.70 -10.64 -23.35
N TYR A 15 25.05 -11.23 -22.22
CA TYR A 15 24.14 -12.09 -21.46
C TYR A 15 24.03 -11.58 -20.04
N GLU A 16 22.80 -11.41 -19.58
CA GLU A 16 22.45 -11.06 -18.20
C GLU A 16 21.57 -12.18 -17.64
N GLY A 17 22.00 -12.85 -16.58
CA GLY A 17 21.24 -13.96 -16.05
C GLY A 17 21.98 -14.75 -14.99
N SER A 18 21.41 -15.89 -14.64
CA SER A 18 22.03 -16.80 -13.68
C SER A 18 23.10 -17.67 -14.36
N TRP A 19 24.15 -17.94 -13.61
CA TRP A 19 25.31 -18.71 -14.02
C TRP A 19 25.52 -19.87 -13.07
N HIS A 20 25.95 -20.98 -13.63
CA HIS A 20 26.35 -22.16 -12.89
C HIS A 20 27.50 -22.84 -13.61
N GLU A 21 28.62 -23.05 -12.92
CA GLU A 21 29.84 -23.64 -13.49
C GLU A 21 30.34 -22.91 -14.75
N GLY A 22 30.13 -21.60 -14.83
CA GLY A 22 30.49 -20.79 -16.00
C GLY A 22 29.57 -20.97 -17.21
N ARG A 23 28.46 -21.69 -17.06
CA ARG A 23 27.41 -21.82 -18.07
C ARG A 23 26.18 -21.01 -17.67
N LYS A 24 25.46 -20.54 -18.68
CA LYS A 24 24.17 -19.87 -18.52
C LYS A 24 23.15 -20.89 -18.00
N GLN A 25 22.48 -20.59 -16.89
CA GLN A 25 21.47 -21.46 -16.29
C GLN A 25 20.33 -20.62 -15.68
N GLY A 26 19.12 -21.18 -15.58
CA GLY A 26 17.95 -20.50 -15.06
C GLY A 26 17.51 -19.33 -15.94
N TYR A 27 16.81 -18.35 -15.36
CA TYR A 27 16.32 -17.22 -16.12
C TYR A 27 17.44 -16.25 -16.51
N GLY A 28 17.41 -15.83 -17.78
CA GLY A 28 18.35 -14.85 -18.31
C GLY A 28 17.93 -14.28 -19.65
N MET A 29 18.57 -13.16 -20.01
CA MET A 29 18.39 -12.40 -21.22
C MET A 29 19.69 -12.35 -22.01
N TYR A 30 19.61 -12.72 -23.29
CA TYR A 30 20.71 -12.62 -24.23
C TYR A 30 20.43 -11.51 -25.24
N THR A 31 21.28 -10.50 -25.27
CA THR A 31 21.20 -9.36 -26.19
C THR A 31 22.22 -9.52 -27.29
N PHE A 32 21.75 -9.57 -28.53
CA PHE A 32 22.61 -9.58 -29.71
C PHE A 32 23.15 -8.20 -30.01
N ARG A 33 24.23 -8.15 -30.80
CA ARG A 33 24.82 -6.90 -31.26
C ARG A 33 23.87 -6.10 -32.15
N SER A 34 22.92 -6.78 -32.81
CA SER A 34 21.84 -6.15 -33.58
C SER A 34 20.83 -5.38 -32.71
N GLY A 35 20.82 -5.61 -31.39
CA GLY A 35 19.80 -5.10 -30.48
C GLY A 35 18.68 -6.11 -30.21
N ASP A 36 18.61 -7.21 -30.95
CA ASP A 36 17.63 -8.27 -30.69
C ASP A 36 17.89 -8.91 -29.31
N THR A 37 16.82 -9.14 -28.55
CA THR A 37 16.91 -9.77 -27.24
C THR A 37 16.16 -11.09 -27.20
N ARG A 38 16.75 -12.10 -26.58
CA ARG A 38 16.11 -13.37 -26.25
C ARG A 38 16.15 -13.60 -24.76
N CYS A 39 14.99 -13.51 -24.12
CA CYS A 39 14.80 -13.84 -22.71
C CYS A 39 14.21 -15.24 -22.57
N GLY A 40 14.43 -15.88 -21.42
CA GLY A 40 13.85 -17.17 -21.13
C GLY A 40 14.66 -17.99 -20.14
N GLU A 41 14.31 -19.27 -20.05
CA GLU A 41 14.99 -20.23 -19.20
C GLU A 41 16.14 -20.91 -19.95
N TRP A 42 17.33 -20.82 -19.37
CA TRP A 42 18.57 -21.39 -19.86
C TRP A 42 18.92 -22.65 -19.08
N ASP A 43 19.38 -23.68 -19.77
CA ASP A 43 19.94 -24.87 -19.16
C ASP A 43 21.25 -25.19 -19.86
N SER A 44 22.33 -25.21 -19.08
CA SER A 44 23.66 -25.61 -19.52
C SER A 44 24.14 -24.87 -20.79
N GLY A 45 23.75 -23.60 -20.95
CA GLY A 45 24.12 -22.76 -22.10
C GLY A 45 23.10 -22.71 -23.25
N THR A 46 22.04 -23.53 -23.20
CA THR A 46 21.00 -23.60 -24.24
C THR A 46 19.69 -23.00 -23.74
N LEU A 47 19.03 -22.19 -24.57
CA LEU A 47 17.71 -21.64 -24.28
C LEU A 47 16.65 -22.75 -24.44
N LYS A 48 16.00 -23.14 -23.34
CA LYS A 48 14.97 -24.19 -23.33
C LYS A 48 13.58 -23.58 -23.56
N THR A 49 13.28 -22.53 -22.83
CA THR A 49 11.95 -21.91 -22.82
C THR A 49 12.11 -20.44 -23.18
N PRO A 50 12.02 -20.06 -24.47
CA PRO A 50 12.05 -18.67 -24.86
C PRO A 50 10.81 -17.97 -24.29
N LEU A 51 11.02 -16.90 -23.52
CA LEU A 51 9.93 -15.98 -23.21
C LEU A 51 9.66 -15.13 -24.46
N PRO A 52 8.38 -14.84 -24.76
CA PRO A 52 8.03 -13.85 -25.77
C PRO A 52 8.76 -12.55 -25.46
N GLN A 53 9.33 -11.92 -26.49
CA GLN A 53 9.90 -10.59 -26.34
C GLN A 53 8.83 -9.68 -25.74
N LEU A 54 9.21 -8.92 -24.70
CA LEU A 54 8.32 -7.96 -24.08
C LEU A 54 8.07 -6.85 -25.12
N THR A 55 7.06 -7.03 -25.96
CA THR A 55 6.74 -6.07 -27.01
C THR A 55 6.22 -4.80 -26.36
N ASP A 56 6.28 -3.70 -27.11
CA ASP A 56 5.67 -2.42 -26.72
C ASP A 56 4.20 -2.61 -26.28
N ALA A 57 3.48 -3.57 -26.86
CA ALA A 57 2.13 -3.93 -26.44
C ALA A 57 2.05 -4.52 -25.02
N VAL A 58 2.99 -5.39 -24.64
CA VAL A 58 3.05 -5.98 -23.29
C VAL A 58 3.45 -4.91 -22.27
N LEU A 59 4.43 -4.07 -22.59
CA LEU A 59 4.83 -2.94 -21.73
C LEU A 59 3.68 -1.96 -21.53
N ARG A 60 3.00 -1.56 -22.61
CA ARG A 60 1.80 -0.72 -22.53
C ARG A 60 0.69 -1.38 -21.74
N ALA A 61 0.47 -2.68 -21.87
CA ALA A 61 -0.53 -3.40 -21.10
C ALA A 61 -0.21 -3.38 -19.59
N VAL A 62 1.07 -3.54 -19.23
CA VAL A 62 1.54 -3.44 -17.85
C VAL A 62 1.37 -2.02 -17.31
N GLU A 63 1.76 -0.99 -18.07
CA GLU A 63 1.59 0.41 -17.68
C GLU A 63 0.10 0.79 -17.51
N VAL A 64 -0.74 0.40 -18.47
CA VAL A 64 -2.20 0.62 -18.42
C VAL A 64 -2.81 -0.09 -17.22
N PHE A 65 -2.36 -1.31 -16.92
CA PHE A 65 -2.78 -2.04 -15.72
C PHE A 65 -2.39 -1.27 -14.46
N PHE A 66 -1.13 -0.87 -14.31
CA PHE A 66 -0.67 -0.10 -13.14
C PHE A 66 -1.46 1.20 -12.96
N PHE A 67 -1.71 1.95 -14.04
CA PHE A 67 -2.47 3.18 -14.01
C PHE A 67 -3.93 2.96 -13.57
N LYS A 68 -4.62 1.99 -14.19
CA LYS A 68 -6.00 1.64 -13.85
C LYS A 68 -6.13 1.19 -12.40
N THR A 69 -5.19 0.37 -11.92
CA THR A 69 -5.17 -0.10 -10.54
C THR A 69 -4.93 1.06 -9.56
N HIS A 70 -4.04 2.01 -9.89
CA HIS A 70 -3.83 3.22 -9.09
C HIS A 70 -5.06 4.12 -9.03
N ALA A 71 -5.75 4.33 -10.16
CA ALA A 71 -6.97 5.10 -10.23
C ALA A 71 -8.08 4.47 -9.37
N ALA A 72 -8.30 3.16 -9.52
CA ALA A 72 -9.26 2.41 -8.70
C ALA A 72 -8.92 2.50 -7.20
N ARG A 73 -7.63 2.38 -6.83
CA ARG A 73 -7.17 2.51 -5.44
C ARG A 73 -7.45 3.91 -4.88
N ARG A 74 -7.20 4.98 -5.64
CA ARG A 74 -7.52 6.35 -5.22
C ARG A 74 -9.02 6.55 -5.02
N THR A 75 -9.85 6.06 -5.94
CA THR A 75 -11.31 6.12 -5.80
C THR A 75 -11.79 5.36 -4.57
N ALA A 76 -11.24 4.18 -4.29
CA ALA A 76 -11.56 3.40 -3.09
C ALA A 76 -11.13 4.13 -1.80
N VAL A 77 -9.93 4.73 -1.77
CA VAL A 77 -9.47 5.53 -0.62
C VAL A 77 -10.34 6.76 -0.38
N ASN A 78 -10.75 7.44 -1.45
CA ASN A 78 -11.69 8.57 -1.36
C ASN A 78 -13.08 8.11 -0.91
N ALA A 79 -13.54 6.92 -1.30
CA ALA A 79 -14.78 6.34 -0.78
C ALA A 79 -14.68 6.02 0.72
N VAL A 80 -13.52 5.57 1.21
CA VAL A 80 -13.25 5.40 2.66
C VAL A 80 -13.30 6.75 3.39
N HIS A 81 -13.05 7.87 2.71
CA HIS A 81 -13.18 9.20 3.29
C HIS A 81 -14.61 9.54 3.76
N LEU A 82 -15.65 8.86 3.24
CA LEU A 82 -17.00 8.96 3.81
C LEU A 82 -17.07 8.54 5.29
N ARG A 83 -16.15 7.71 5.78
CA ARG A 83 -16.04 7.38 7.22
C ARG A 83 -15.73 8.61 8.10
N ARG A 84 -15.30 9.75 7.54
CA ARG A 84 -15.13 11.01 8.31
C ARG A 84 -16.46 11.59 8.78
N VAL A 85 -17.57 11.29 8.11
CA VAL A 85 -18.91 11.69 8.58
C VAL A 85 -19.22 11.02 9.93
N ASP A 86 -18.81 9.76 10.13
CA ASP A 86 -18.95 9.07 11.42
C ASP A 86 -18.19 9.76 12.54
N ASP A 87 -16.99 10.29 12.27
CA ASP A 87 -16.20 10.98 13.29
C ASP A 87 -16.79 12.33 13.68
N GLN A 88 -17.39 13.05 12.73
CA GLN A 88 -18.13 14.29 13.01
C GLN A 88 -19.39 14.01 13.84
N VAL A 89 -20.13 12.95 13.49
CA VAL A 89 -21.31 12.50 14.26
C VAL A 89 -20.90 12.06 15.67
N LYS A 90 -19.83 11.27 15.82
CA LYS A 90 -19.30 10.87 17.13
C LYS A 90 -18.89 12.07 17.98
N LYS A 91 -18.24 13.07 17.39
CA LYS A 91 -17.84 14.29 18.10
C LYS A 91 -19.06 15.09 18.56
N ALA A 92 -20.09 15.20 17.73
CA ALA A 92 -21.34 15.86 18.08
C ALA A 92 -22.06 15.14 19.23
N VAL A 93 -22.15 13.81 19.16
CA VAL A 93 -22.75 12.97 20.22
C VAL A 93 -21.99 13.10 21.53
N LEU A 94 -20.64 13.09 21.49
CA LEU A 94 -19.81 13.30 22.68
C LEU A 94 -20.02 14.68 23.32
N ALA A 95 -20.13 15.74 22.50
CA ALA A 95 -20.40 17.09 22.98
C ALA A 95 -21.77 17.18 23.66
N ALA A 96 -22.80 16.60 23.04
CA ALA A 96 -24.15 16.56 23.62
C ALA A 96 -24.19 15.79 24.95
N ASN A 97 -23.53 14.63 25.02
CA ASN A 97 -23.47 13.84 26.25
C ASN A 97 -22.72 14.54 27.38
N ARG A 98 -21.63 15.26 27.08
CA ARG A 98 -20.93 16.10 28.07
C ARG A 98 -21.83 17.22 28.59
N ALA A 99 -22.55 17.91 27.73
CA ALA A 99 -23.47 18.98 28.13
C ALA A 99 -24.59 18.45 29.02
N ALA A 100 -25.21 17.32 28.65
CA ALA A 100 -26.26 16.69 29.45
C ALA A 100 -25.75 16.23 30.83
N THR A 101 -24.52 15.72 30.89
CA THR A 101 -23.90 15.31 32.16
C THR A 101 -23.60 16.52 33.05
N ALA A 102 -23.06 17.60 32.48
CA ALA A 102 -22.81 18.83 33.21
C ALA A 102 -24.11 19.44 33.77
N ALA A 103 -25.19 19.45 32.98
CA ALA A 103 -26.50 19.90 33.43
C ALA A 103 -27.05 19.04 34.59
N ARG A 104 -26.93 17.70 34.51
CA ARG A 104 -27.31 16.80 35.61
C ARG A 104 -26.52 17.08 36.87
N VAL A 105 -25.20 17.25 36.77
CA VAL A 105 -24.33 17.53 37.91
C VAL A 105 -24.67 18.89 38.54
N ALA A 106 -24.91 19.91 37.73
CA ALA A 106 -25.33 21.23 38.21
C ALA A 106 -26.67 21.17 38.94
N ALA A 107 -27.65 20.42 38.42
CA ALA A 107 -28.95 20.24 39.06
C ALA A 107 -28.83 19.51 40.41
N VAL A 108 -28.06 18.42 40.48
CA VAL A 108 -27.82 17.69 41.74
C VAL A 108 -27.12 18.59 42.76
N ARG A 109 -26.12 19.37 42.35
CA ARG A 109 -25.41 20.29 43.23
C ARG A 109 -26.30 21.43 43.72
N ALA A 110 -27.21 21.93 42.89
CA ALA A 110 -28.19 22.93 43.29
C ALA A 110 -29.14 22.38 44.38
N VAL A 111 -29.60 21.14 44.24
CA VAL A 111 -30.43 20.46 45.25
C VAL A 111 -29.63 20.24 46.55
N GLN A 112 -28.39 19.77 46.46
CA GLN A 112 -27.53 19.56 47.63
C GLN A 112 -27.31 20.87 48.39
N ASN A 113 -26.92 21.94 47.70
CA ASN A 113 -26.73 23.26 48.31
C ASN A 113 -28.03 23.79 48.97
N GLN A 114 -29.20 23.50 48.39
CA GLN A 114 -30.49 23.88 48.97
C GLN A 114 -30.80 23.09 50.25
N MET A 115 -30.40 21.82 50.32
CA MET A 115 -30.50 21.02 51.55
C MET A 115 -29.53 21.55 52.62
N ASP A 116 -28.27 21.78 52.26
CA ASP A 116 -27.25 22.29 53.18
C ASP A 116 -27.62 23.68 53.75
N ALA A 117 -28.17 24.57 52.91
CA ALA A 117 -28.67 25.87 53.36
C ALA A 117 -29.86 25.76 54.34
N LYS A 118 -30.76 24.80 54.13
CA LYS A 118 -31.89 24.56 55.05
C LYS A 118 -31.47 23.97 56.39
N PHE A 119 -30.34 23.26 56.47
CA PHE A 119 -29.81 22.77 57.75
C PHE A 119 -29.14 23.89 58.57
N CYS A 120 -28.48 24.84 57.93
CA CYS A 120 -27.87 25.99 58.63
C CYS A 120 -28.90 26.99 59.22
N ASP A 121 -30.14 27.01 58.73
CA ASP A 121 -31.22 27.86 59.25
C ASP A 121 -31.95 27.29 60.49
N ILE A 122 -31.62 26.06 60.94
CA ILE A 122 -32.31 25.38 62.06
C ILE A 122 -31.50 25.44 63.38
N ASP A 123 -30.24 25.90 63.35
CA ASP A 123 -29.38 26.02 64.54
C ASP A 123 -29.29 27.47 65.09
N VAL A 124 -30.43 28.14 65.33
CA VAL A 124 -30.53 29.42 66.08
C VAL A 124 -31.59 29.34 67.18
#